data_AF-A0A6P2D0W8-F1
#
_entry.id   AF-A0A6P2D0W8-F1
#
_cell.length_a   1.000
_cell.length_b   1.000
_cell.length_c   1.000
_cell.angle_alpha   90.00
_cell.angle_beta   90.00
_cell.angle_gamma   90.00
#
_symmetry.space_group_name_H-M   'P 1'
#
loop_
_entity.id
_entity.type
_entity.pdbx_description
1 polymer ?
#
loop_
_entity_poly.entity_id
_entity_poly.type
_entity_poly.pdbx_seq_one_letter_code
_entity_poly.pdbx_strand_id
1 'polypeptide(L)'
;MRITNRWISRFVFGVAGVILLIACIMKILSEWSGNVNYDGRYFGGRLLVPLVAAEATLGLWLCLGLFPRAARLISAAIFAIFAIFSMYQYAIGKSSCGCFGSVSIMPLATAGLDLLIVFAMIIINPPALPKYKNQGWQIVLIILGAVAAGSVAAIAKTSKNNPENVLDPIVHSLGVVIQGQVIESKINIKNISDNKCEISHFQSSCPCLSIHPEFVAIDPGQTVSIDIRIDLAKEPDFYGNLSVEVVAAGRNGERLSRFAIDLSISKK
;
A
#
# COMPACT_ATOMS: atom_id res chain seq x y z
N MET A 1 -7.92 -5.48 37.31
CA MET A 1 -8.41 -4.17 37.82
C MET A 1 -8.98 -3.39 36.64
N ARG A 2 -10.27 -3.01 36.64
CA ARG A 2 -10.90 -2.30 35.52
C ARG A 2 -11.00 -0.81 35.86
N ILE A 3 -10.37 0.04 35.06
CA ILE A 3 -10.43 1.49 35.24
C ILE A 3 -11.66 2.02 34.49
N THR A 4 -12.59 2.65 35.21
CA THR A 4 -13.87 3.18 34.68
C THR A 4 -13.87 4.71 34.61
N ASN A 5 -12.73 5.33 34.29
CA ASN A 5 -12.65 6.76 34.13
C ASN A 5 -13.12 7.19 32.72
N ARG A 6 -14.23 7.92 32.68
CA ARG A 6 -14.85 8.42 31.42
C ARG A 6 -13.87 9.27 30.61
N TRP A 7 -13.08 10.12 31.24
CA TRP A 7 -12.11 10.98 30.55
C TRP A 7 -11.01 10.16 29.90
N ILE A 8 -10.43 9.21 30.64
CA ILE A 8 -9.39 8.32 30.13
C ILE A 8 -9.90 7.51 28.94
N SER A 9 -11.12 6.96 29.03
CA SER A 9 -11.69 6.21 27.91
C SER A 9 -11.83 7.05 26.65
N ARG A 10 -12.40 8.26 26.75
CA ARG A 10 -12.56 9.15 25.58
C ARG A 10 -11.22 9.57 25.00
N PHE A 11 -10.23 9.81 25.86
CA PHE A 11 -8.88 10.14 25.42
C PHE A 11 -8.25 8.99 24.64
N VAL A 12 -8.26 7.76 25.18
CA VAL A 12 -7.65 6.59 24.52
C VAL A 12 -8.33 6.28 23.18
N PHE A 13 -9.66 6.26 23.13
CA PHE A 13 -10.39 6.04 21.88
C PHE A 13 -10.16 7.18 20.88
N GLY A 14 -10.11 8.43 21.35
CA GLY A 14 -9.82 9.60 20.52
C GLY A 14 -8.42 9.53 19.89
N VAL A 15 -7.40 9.19 20.67
CA VAL A 15 -6.02 9.02 20.19
C VAL A 15 -5.94 7.91 19.16
N ALA A 16 -6.53 6.74 19.43
CA ALA A 16 -6.57 5.63 18.47
C ALA A 16 -7.28 6.02 17.17
N GLY A 17 -8.38 6.76 17.26
CA GLY A 17 -9.10 7.27 16.09
C GLY A 17 -8.28 8.25 15.26
N VAL A 18 -7.57 9.19 15.92
CA VAL A 18 -6.67 10.14 15.24
C VAL A 18 -5.52 9.42 14.53
N ILE A 19 -4.94 8.38 15.15
CA ILE A 19 -3.88 7.57 14.51
C ILE A 19 -4.39 6.94 13.21
N LEU A 20 -5.59 6.36 13.20
CA LEU A 20 -6.19 5.78 11.98
C LEU A 20 -6.44 6.84 10.91
N LEU A 21 -6.87 8.05 11.29
CA LEU A 21 -7.08 9.14 10.34
C LEU A 21 -5.77 9.63 9.74
N ILE A 22 -4.70 9.74 10.53
CA ILE A 22 -3.37 10.07 10.03
C ILE A 22 -2.89 8.99 9.06
N ALA A 23 -3.02 7.71 9.43
CA ALA A 23 -2.65 6.60 8.54
C ALA A 23 -3.43 6.64 7.21
N CYS A 24 -4.74 6.92 7.26
CA CYS A 24 -5.58 7.12 6.08
C CYS A 24 -5.08 8.27 5.21
N ILE A 25 -4.79 9.44 5.79
CA ILE A 25 -4.30 10.62 5.06
C ILE A 25 -2.96 10.28 4.38
N MET A 26 -2.05 9.61 5.08
CA MET A 26 -0.75 9.23 4.53
C MET A 26 -0.88 8.27 3.34
N LYS A 27 -1.80 7.30 3.39
CA LYS A 27 -2.10 6.42 2.25
C LYS A 27 -2.62 7.19 1.04
N ILE A 28 -3.52 8.15 1.25
CA ILE A 28 -4.06 9.03 0.19
C ILE A 28 -2.94 9.90 -0.43
N LEU A 29 -2.10 10.51 0.41
CA LEU A 29 -0.99 11.34 -0.05
C LEU A 29 0.06 10.53 -0.81
N SER A 30 0.34 9.31 -0.36
CA SER A 30 1.24 8.39 -1.04
C SER A 30 0.75 8.13 -2.46
N GLU A 31 -0.51 7.74 -2.62
CA GLU A 31 -1.14 7.52 -3.94
C GLU A 31 -1.04 8.75 -4.83
N TRP A 32 -1.37 9.93 -4.29
CA TRP A 32 -1.34 11.18 -5.06
C TRP A 32 0.06 11.59 -5.52
N SER A 33 1.09 11.22 -4.75
CA SER A 33 2.48 11.52 -5.10
C SER A 33 3.03 10.65 -6.24
N GLY A 34 2.34 9.57 -6.64
CA GLY A 34 2.83 8.64 -7.66
C GLY A 34 4.15 7.95 -7.29
N ASN A 35 4.60 8.07 -6.04
CA ASN A 35 5.83 7.50 -5.51
C ASN A 35 5.59 6.15 -4.82
N VAL A 36 4.43 5.53 -5.04
CA VAL A 36 4.14 4.26 -4.40
C VAL A 36 4.66 3.12 -5.25
N ASN A 37 5.93 2.79 -5.00
CA ASN A 37 6.42 1.44 -5.23
C ASN A 37 5.75 0.52 -4.21
N TYR A 38 4.45 0.25 -4.42
CA TYR A 38 3.83 -0.90 -3.79
C TYR A 38 4.54 -2.10 -4.39
N ASP A 39 5.40 -2.70 -3.59
CA ASP A 39 6.03 -3.98 -3.84
C ASP A 39 4.89 -5.01 -3.95
N GLY A 40 4.31 -5.11 -5.16
CA GLY A 40 2.89 -5.35 -5.44
C GLY A 40 2.36 -6.75 -5.16
N ARG A 41 3.00 -7.50 -4.25
CA ARG A 41 2.71 -8.92 -4.02
C ARG A 41 1.56 -9.20 -3.06
N TYR A 42 1.17 -8.27 -2.18
CA TYR A 42 0.20 -8.60 -1.12
C TYR A 42 -1.13 -7.85 -1.18
N PHE A 43 -1.15 -6.61 -1.67
CA PHE A 43 -2.38 -5.84 -1.81
C PHE A 43 -2.31 -5.05 -3.12
N GLY A 44 -2.77 -5.65 -4.22
CA GLY A 44 -2.98 -4.90 -5.46
C GLY A 44 -3.88 -3.69 -5.19
N GLY A 45 -3.73 -2.61 -5.97
CA GLY A 45 -4.41 -1.32 -5.72
C GLY A 45 -5.93 -1.41 -5.50
N ARG A 46 -6.56 -2.50 -5.97
CA ARG A 46 -7.98 -2.82 -5.71
C ARG A 46 -8.35 -2.95 -4.23
N LEU A 47 -7.45 -3.44 -3.38
CA LEU A 47 -7.71 -3.62 -1.94
C LEU A 47 -7.26 -2.44 -1.08
N LEU A 48 -6.38 -1.58 -1.59
CA LEU A 48 -5.93 -0.38 -0.89
C LEU A 48 -7.11 0.55 -0.56
N VAL A 49 -7.97 0.74 -1.53
CA VAL A 49 -9.14 1.61 -1.45
C VAL A 49 -10.11 1.24 -0.34
N PRO A 50 -10.67 0.01 -0.31
CA PRO A 50 -11.59 -0.38 0.76
C PRO A 50 -10.91 -0.35 2.12
N LEU A 51 -9.59 -0.62 2.18
CA LEU A 51 -8.81 -0.51 3.41
C LEU A 51 -8.74 0.94 3.92
N VAL A 52 -8.39 1.90 3.06
CA VAL A 52 -8.36 3.34 3.39
C VAL A 52 -9.74 3.82 3.86
N ALA A 53 -10.81 3.42 3.17
CA ALA A 53 -12.17 3.76 3.56
C ALA A 53 -12.56 3.15 4.92
N ALA A 54 -12.16 1.91 5.19
CA ALA A 54 -12.38 1.24 6.47
C ALA A 54 -11.63 1.95 7.62
N GLU A 55 -10.37 2.34 7.41
CA GLU A 55 -9.57 3.09 8.38
C GLU A 55 -10.19 4.46 8.68
N ALA A 56 -10.61 5.21 7.64
CA ALA A 56 -11.27 6.50 7.82
C ALA A 56 -12.58 6.37 8.60
N THR A 57 -13.40 5.38 8.25
CA THR A 57 -14.69 5.11 8.89
C THR A 57 -14.50 4.73 10.36
N LEU A 58 -13.56 3.83 10.65
CA LEU A 58 -13.25 3.41 12.02
C LEU A 58 -12.63 4.54 12.85
N GLY A 59 -11.73 5.33 12.25
CA GLY A 59 -11.11 6.49 12.88
C GLY A 59 -12.14 7.54 13.29
N LEU A 60 -13.04 7.91 12.37
CA LEU A 60 -14.17 8.80 12.65
C LEU A 60 -15.10 8.21 13.71
N TRP A 61 -15.40 6.91 13.62
CA TRP A 61 -16.28 6.23 14.59
C TRP A 61 -15.71 6.31 16.01
N LEU A 62 -14.41 6.08 16.17
CA LEU A 62 -13.68 6.19 17.44
C LEU A 62 -13.65 7.63 17.98
N CYS A 63 -13.37 8.62 17.13
CA CYS A 63 -13.34 10.03 17.52
C CYS A 63 -14.72 10.54 17.98
N LEU A 64 -15.79 10.10 17.32
CA LEU A 64 -17.16 10.47 17.68
C LEU A 64 -17.65 9.74 18.95
N GLY A 65 -17.02 8.63 19.34
CA GLY A 65 -17.37 7.88 20.54
C GLY A 65 -18.73 7.17 20.46
N LEU A 66 -19.19 6.85 19.25
CA LEU A 66 -20.45 6.15 19.03
C LEU A 66 -20.27 4.65 19.33
N PHE A 67 -21.31 4.02 19.85
CA PHE A 67 -21.37 2.61 20.30
C PHE A 67 -20.05 2.13 20.93
N PRO A 68 -19.61 2.73 22.04
CA PRO A 68 -18.22 2.57 22.47
C PRO A 68 -17.86 1.12 22.81
N ARG A 69 -18.85 0.27 23.17
CA ARG A 69 -18.62 -1.17 23.35
C ARG A 69 -18.31 -1.90 22.03
N ALA A 70 -19.08 -1.61 20.97
CA ALA A 70 -18.87 -2.21 19.66
C ALA A 70 -17.61 -1.63 18.99
N ALA A 71 -17.45 -0.30 19.02
CA ALA A 71 -16.28 0.38 18.50
C ALA A 71 -15.00 -0.15 19.15
N ARG A 72 -15.00 -0.37 20.47
CA ARG A 72 -13.89 -1.00 21.18
C ARG A 72 -13.57 -2.40 20.68
N LEU A 73 -14.57 -3.29 20.60
CA LEU A 73 -14.33 -4.68 20.20
C LEU A 73 -13.82 -4.78 18.76
N ILE A 74 -14.46 -4.04 17.84
CA ILE A 74 -14.08 -4.02 16.42
C ILE A 74 -12.70 -3.39 16.24
N SER A 75 -12.43 -2.26 16.90
CA SER A 75 -11.11 -1.61 16.80
C SER A 75 -10.01 -2.47 17.41
N ALA A 76 -10.23 -3.07 18.58
CA ALA A 76 -9.26 -3.98 19.18
C ALA A 76 -8.97 -5.18 18.27
N ALA A 77 -9.98 -5.74 17.61
CA ALA A 77 -9.78 -6.82 16.64
C ALA A 77 -8.96 -6.36 15.42
N ILE A 78 -9.28 -5.19 14.86
CA ILE A 78 -8.56 -4.64 13.68
C ILE A 78 -7.11 -4.30 14.02
N PHE A 79 -6.86 -3.60 15.13
CA PHE A 79 -5.49 -3.32 15.60
C PHE A 79 -4.72 -4.62 15.90
N ALA A 80 -5.37 -5.66 16.43
CA ALA A 80 -4.71 -6.95 16.61
C ALA A 80 -4.31 -7.59 15.27
N ILE A 81 -5.16 -7.49 14.24
CA ILE A 81 -4.83 -7.96 12.88
C ILE A 81 -3.65 -7.16 12.31
N PHE A 82 -3.64 -5.84 12.45
CA PHE A 82 -2.52 -4.98 12.01
C PHE A 82 -1.22 -5.29 12.75
N ALA A 83 -1.28 -5.57 14.05
CA ALA A 83 -0.12 -5.99 14.83
C ALA A 83 0.45 -7.33 14.31
N ILE A 84 -0.40 -8.32 14.05
CA ILE A 84 0.00 -9.62 13.50
C ILE A 84 0.65 -9.44 12.12
N PHE A 85 0.05 -8.64 11.24
CA PHE A 85 0.59 -8.37 9.92
C PHE A 85 1.94 -7.65 9.99
N SER A 86 2.09 -6.68 10.89
CA SER A 86 3.35 -5.96 11.13
C SER A 86 4.46 -6.89 11.68
N MET A 87 4.11 -7.79 12.59
CA MET A 87 5.04 -8.83 13.08
C MET A 87 5.45 -9.80 11.99
N TYR A 88 4.51 -10.20 11.13
CA TYR A 88 4.81 -11.05 9.97
C TYR A 88 5.82 -10.38 9.03
N GLN A 89 5.62 -9.10 8.72
CA GLN A 89 6.57 -8.33 7.90
C GLN A 89 7.95 -8.18 8.53
N TYR A 90 8.02 -7.98 9.85
CA TYR A 90 9.28 -8.00 10.59
C TYR A 90 10.00 -9.35 10.45
N ALA A 91 9.26 -10.45 10.59
CA ALA A 91 9.82 -11.81 10.52
C ALA A 91 10.41 -12.16 9.14
N ILE A 92 9.85 -11.61 8.05
CA ILE A 92 10.39 -11.77 6.70
C ILE A 92 11.47 -10.74 6.33
N GLY A 93 11.91 -9.91 7.30
CA GLY A 93 12.99 -8.94 7.10
C GLY A 93 12.63 -7.72 6.25
N LYS A 94 11.34 -7.36 6.13
CA LYS A 94 10.95 -6.14 5.44
C LYS A 94 11.35 -4.90 6.25
N SER A 95 11.85 -3.88 5.56
CA SER A 95 12.30 -2.62 6.17
C SER A 95 11.14 -1.71 6.61
N SER A 96 9.94 -1.89 6.04
CA SER A 96 8.75 -1.08 6.33
C SER A 96 7.46 -1.89 6.34
N CYS A 97 6.46 -1.48 7.13
CA CYS A 97 5.12 -2.09 7.19
C CYS A 97 4.26 -1.82 5.94
N GLY A 98 4.56 -0.78 5.15
CA GLY A 98 3.67 -0.26 4.10
C GLY A 98 2.36 0.38 4.61
N CYS A 99 2.05 0.21 5.90
CA CYS A 99 0.83 0.68 6.57
C CYS A 99 0.69 2.22 6.58
N PHE A 100 1.81 2.95 6.45
CA PHE A 100 1.88 4.42 6.42
C PHE A 100 2.24 4.98 5.03
N GLY A 101 2.00 4.21 3.96
CA GLY A 101 2.35 4.62 2.60
C GLY A 101 3.87 4.75 2.41
N SER A 102 4.33 5.88 1.88
CA SER A 102 5.74 6.15 1.56
C SER A 102 6.66 6.33 2.76
N VAL A 103 6.13 6.47 3.98
CA VAL A 103 6.96 6.62 5.18
C VAL A 103 7.41 5.25 5.69
N SER A 104 8.72 5.03 5.63
CA SER A 104 9.36 3.83 6.14
C SER A 104 9.39 3.84 7.67
N ILE A 105 8.45 3.13 8.29
CA ILE A 105 8.44 2.86 9.73
C ILE A 105 8.77 1.38 9.95
N MET A 106 9.68 1.11 10.88
CA MET A 106 10.06 -0.25 11.26
C MET A 106 8.80 -1.07 11.63
N PRO A 107 8.58 -2.25 11.03
CA PRO A 107 7.38 -3.05 11.29
C PRO A 107 7.20 -3.40 12.78
N LEU A 108 8.30 -3.61 13.51
CA LEU A 108 8.27 -3.90 14.94
C LEU A 108 7.72 -2.74 15.78
N ALA A 109 8.06 -1.50 15.43
CA ALA A 109 7.53 -0.31 16.12
C ALA A 109 6.02 -0.17 15.89
N THR A 110 5.56 -0.44 14.67
CA THR A 110 4.13 -0.42 14.31
C THR A 110 3.37 -1.51 15.08
N ALA A 111 3.89 -2.74 15.10
CA ALA A 111 3.32 -3.83 15.88
C ALA A 111 3.22 -3.49 17.38
N GLY A 112 4.27 -2.86 17.94
CA GLY A 112 4.28 -2.41 19.34
C GLY A 112 3.20 -1.37 19.65
N LEU A 113 3.04 -0.38 18.76
CA LEU A 113 1.99 0.64 18.88
C LEU A 113 0.58 0.01 18.85
N ASP A 114 0.33 -0.88 17.89
CA ASP A 114 -0.96 -1.55 17.75
C ASP A 114 -1.30 -2.41 18.97
N LEU A 115 -0.32 -3.21 19.45
CA LEU A 115 -0.49 -4.00 20.68
C LEU A 115 -0.77 -3.12 21.89
N LEU A 116 -0.09 -1.99 22.04
CA LEU A 116 -0.33 -1.04 23.11
C LEU A 116 -1.78 -0.51 23.08
N ILE A 117 -2.29 -0.18 21.89
CA ILE A 117 -3.68 0.24 21.69
C ILE A 117 -4.65 -0.89 22.06
N VAL A 118 -4.39 -2.12 21.61
CA VAL A 118 -5.21 -3.30 21.95
C VAL A 118 -5.25 -3.53 23.46
N PHE A 119 -4.10 -3.52 24.13
CA PHE A 119 -4.03 -3.67 25.59
C PHE A 119 -4.77 -2.55 26.31
N ALA A 120 -4.62 -1.30 25.87
CA ALA A 120 -5.36 -0.17 26.42
C ALA A 120 -6.88 -0.37 26.27
N MET A 121 -7.35 -0.84 25.12
CA MET A 121 -8.76 -1.14 24.88
C MET A 121 -9.29 -2.33 25.72
N ILE A 122 -8.46 -3.34 26.00
CA ILE A 122 -8.85 -4.48 26.86
C ILE A 122 -9.00 -4.03 28.32
N ILE A 123 -8.08 -3.19 28.81
CA ILE A 123 -8.03 -2.74 30.20
C ILE A 123 -9.13 -1.70 30.47
N ILE A 124 -9.37 -0.78 29.53
CA ILE A 124 -10.28 0.35 29.69
C ILE A 124 -11.69 -0.02 29.22
N ASN A 125 -12.65 0.02 30.13
CA ASN A 125 -14.05 -0.19 29.78
C ASN A 125 -14.74 1.15 29.53
N PRO A 126 -15.33 1.37 28.35
CA PRO A 126 -16.11 2.57 28.13
C PRO A 126 -17.34 2.55 29.05
N PRO A 127 -17.70 3.70 29.65
CA PRO A 127 -18.93 3.78 30.42
C PRO A 127 -20.12 3.46 29.50
N ALA A 128 -21.15 2.82 30.08
CA ALA A 128 -22.40 2.63 29.36
C ALA A 128 -22.92 4.00 28.92
N LEU A 129 -23.22 4.15 27.63
CA LEU A 129 -23.85 5.37 27.16
C LEU A 129 -25.19 5.53 27.89
N PRO A 130 -25.57 6.75 28.31
CA PRO A 130 -26.94 7.01 28.72
C PRO A 130 -27.86 6.59 27.58
N LYS A 131 -29.01 5.95 27.90
CA LYS A 131 -30.00 5.51 26.91
C LYS A 131 -30.49 6.74 26.12
N TYR A 132 -29.86 7.01 24.99
CA TYR A 132 -30.23 8.12 24.12
C TYR A 132 -31.55 7.74 23.44
N LYS A 133 -32.57 8.59 23.58
CA LYS A 133 -33.92 8.35 23.06
C LYS A 133 -33.91 8.42 21.52
N ASN A 134 -33.58 7.27 20.92
CA ASN A 134 -33.73 6.73 19.56
C ASN A 134 -33.59 7.55 18.26
N GLN A 135 -33.64 8.88 18.19
CA GLN A 135 -33.74 9.54 16.88
C GLN A 135 -32.41 10.04 16.27
N GLY A 136 -31.50 10.59 17.08
CA GLY A 136 -30.24 11.14 16.55
C GLY A 136 -29.25 10.09 16.03
N TRP A 137 -29.33 8.85 16.51
CA TRP A 137 -28.38 7.80 16.16
C TRP A 137 -28.50 7.36 14.70
N GLN A 138 -29.73 7.15 14.25
CA GLN A 138 -30.01 6.63 12.92
C GLN A 138 -29.40 7.55 11.85
N ILE A 139 -29.49 8.86 12.06
CA ILE A 139 -28.88 9.87 11.18
C ILE A 139 -27.35 9.67 11.10
N VAL A 140 -26.69 9.44 12.24
CA VAL A 140 -25.24 9.26 12.27
C VAL A 140 -24.81 7.96 11.57
N LEU A 141 -25.56 6.87 11.74
CA LEU A 141 -25.30 5.62 10.99
C LEU A 141 -25.55 5.80 9.49
N ILE A 142 -26.58 6.54 9.10
CA ILE A 142 -26.87 6.84 7.69
C ILE A 142 -25.74 7.67 7.10
N ILE A 143 -25.23 8.68 7.81
CA ILE A 143 -24.10 9.50 7.36
C ILE A 143 -22.83 8.66 7.22
N LEU A 144 -22.47 7.85 8.23
CA LEU A 144 -21.30 6.96 8.16
C LEU A 144 -21.42 5.96 7.01
N GLY A 145 -22.59 5.34 6.85
CA GLY A 145 -22.87 4.42 5.75
C GLY A 145 -22.80 5.09 4.38
N ALA A 146 -23.34 6.30 4.25
CA ALA A 146 -23.31 7.08 3.01
C ALA A 146 -21.89 7.53 2.65
N VAL A 147 -21.08 7.93 3.64
CA VAL A 147 -19.66 8.27 3.42
C VAL A 147 -18.90 7.04 2.94
N ALA A 148 -19.05 5.90 3.63
CA ALA A 148 -18.40 4.65 3.23
C ALA A 148 -18.79 4.21 1.81
N ALA A 149 -20.10 4.23 1.49
CA ALA A 149 -20.60 3.88 0.16
C ALA A 149 -20.14 4.87 -0.93
N GLY A 150 -20.14 6.17 -0.62
CA GLY A 150 -19.67 7.23 -1.51
C GLY A 150 -18.20 7.09 -1.86
N SER A 151 -17.34 6.78 -0.88
CA SER A 151 -15.92 6.51 -1.13
C SER A 151 -15.71 5.31 -2.06
N VAL A 152 -16.45 4.21 -1.89
CA VAL A 152 -16.32 3.04 -2.77
C VAL A 152 -16.75 3.38 -4.20
N ALA A 153 -17.86 4.11 -4.37
CA ALA A 153 -18.41 4.44 -5.69
C ALA A 153 -17.55 5.44 -6.48
N ALA A 154 -17.00 6.47 -5.81
CA ALA A 154 -16.11 7.44 -6.45
C ALA A 154 -14.86 6.77 -7.02
N ILE A 155 -14.38 5.73 -6.33
CA ILE A 155 -13.13 5.06 -6.66
C ILE A 155 -13.31 3.97 -7.73
N ALA A 156 -14.45 3.27 -7.72
CA ALA A 156 -14.82 2.39 -8.83
C ALA A 156 -14.86 3.13 -10.18
N LYS A 157 -15.18 4.43 -10.17
CA LYS A 157 -15.14 5.28 -11.37
C LYS A 157 -13.74 5.77 -11.74
N THR A 158 -12.88 6.09 -10.78
CA THR A 158 -11.52 6.60 -11.06
C THR A 158 -10.54 5.50 -11.45
N SER A 159 -10.71 4.27 -10.96
CA SER A 159 -9.85 3.13 -11.33
C SER A 159 -9.91 2.76 -12.82
N LYS A 160 -10.99 3.13 -13.55
CA LYS A 160 -11.17 2.73 -14.95
C LYS A 160 -10.36 3.57 -15.94
N ASN A 161 -9.83 4.72 -15.52
CA ASN A 161 -9.22 5.71 -16.42
C ASN A 161 -7.75 6.05 -16.10
N ASN A 162 -7.06 5.32 -15.22
CA ASN A 162 -5.62 5.56 -15.05
C ASN A 162 -4.84 4.70 -16.06
N PRO A 163 -4.27 5.29 -17.14
CA PRO A 163 -3.49 4.55 -18.13
C PRO A 163 -2.17 4.00 -17.57
N GLU A 164 -1.83 4.28 -16.32
CA GLU A 164 -0.51 3.99 -15.74
C GLU A 164 -0.28 2.51 -15.32
N ASN A 165 -1.21 1.60 -15.61
CA ASN A 165 -1.09 0.17 -15.29
C ASN A 165 -1.61 -0.72 -16.43
N VAL A 166 -1.11 -0.52 -17.65
CA VAL A 166 -1.51 -1.35 -18.80
C VAL A 166 -0.77 -2.70 -18.83
N LEU A 167 0.34 -2.82 -18.10
CA LEU A 167 1.29 -3.93 -18.21
C LEU A 167 1.53 -4.66 -16.87
N ASP A 168 1.61 -6.00 -16.90
CA ASP A 168 1.92 -6.89 -15.76
C ASP A 168 3.15 -7.77 -16.13
N PRO A 169 4.20 -7.96 -15.30
CA PRO A 169 4.34 -7.66 -13.87
C PRO A 169 4.84 -6.26 -13.55
N ILE A 170 4.45 -5.79 -12.35
CA ILE A 170 4.93 -4.53 -11.75
C ILE A 170 6.33 -4.68 -11.15
N VAL A 171 6.72 -5.89 -10.72
CA VAL A 171 8.04 -6.14 -10.09
C VAL A 171 8.65 -7.43 -10.63
N HIS A 172 9.88 -7.35 -11.12
CA HIS A 172 10.68 -8.50 -11.54
C HIS A 172 11.95 -8.60 -10.69
N SER A 173 12.16 -9.74 -10.02
CA SER A 173 13.36 -9.95 -9.21
C SER A 173 14.36 -10.84 -9.93
N LEU A 174 15.60 -10.37 -10.06
CA LEU A 174 16.72 -11.13 -10.64
C LEU A 174 17.48 -11.97 -9.61
N GLY A 175 17.13 -11.83 -8.33
CA GLY A 175 17.80 -12.55 -7.24
C GLY A 175 19.15 -11.94 -6.87
N VAL A 176 20.09 -12.81 -6.44
CA VAL A 176 21.42 -12.40 -5.99
C VAL A 176 22.39 -12.42 -7.18
N VAL A 177 23.15 -11.35 -7.31
CA VAL A 177 24.07 -11.06 -8.41
C VAL A 177 25.46 -10.81 -7.85
N ILE A 178 26.50 -11.27 -8.54
CA ILE A 178 27.88 -10.96 -8.17
C ILE A 178 28.27 -9.60 -8.74
N GLN A 179 28.87 -8.75 -7.90
CA GLN A 179 29.40 -7.44 -8.29
C GLN A 179 30.26 -7.51 -9.56
N GLY A 180 30.06 -6.53 -10.47
CA GLY A 180 30.81 -6.41 -11.72
C GLY A 180 30.41 -7.37 -12.84
N GLN A 181 29.37 -8.19 -12.67
CA GLN A 181 28.87 -9.07 -13.73
C GLN A 181 27.88 -8.37 -14.67
N VAL A 182 27.81 -8.86 -15.90
CA VAL A 182 26.75 -8.56 -16.85
C VAL A 182 25.69 -9.66 -16.75
N ILE A 183 24.44 -9.27 -16.56
CA ILE A 183 23.30 -10.19 -16.51
C ILE A 183 22.40 -9.93 -17.69
N GLU A 184 21.92 -11.01 -18.31
CA GLU A 184 20.84 -10.97 -19.27
C GLU A 184 19.67 -11.81 -18.74
N SER A 185 18.46 -11.26 -18.78
CA SER A 185 17.24 -11.92 -18.32
C SER A 185 16.07 -11.57 -19.21
N LYS A 186 15.03 -12.42 -19.21
CA LYS A 186 13.80 -12.21 -19.96
C LYS A 186 12.65 -11.87 -19.02
N ILE A 187 11.98 -10.76 -19.26
CA ILE A 187 10.76 -10.37 -18.55
C ILE A 187 9.58 -10.58 -19.48
N ASN A 188 8.57 -11.31 -19.01
CA ASN A 188 7.31 -11.45 -19.71
C ASN A 188 6.38 -10.31 -19.30
N ILE A 189 5.98 -9.47 -20.24
CA ILE A 189 5.05 -8.36 -20.02
C ILE A 189 3.72 -8.67 -20.71
N LYS A 190 2.62 -8.57 -19.97
CA LYS A 190 1.25 -8.82 -20.47
C LYS A 190 0.45 -7.52 -20.53
N ASN A 191 -0.24 -7.28 -21.65
CA ASN A 191 -1.22 -6.20 -21.75
C ASN A 191 -2.51 -6.61 -21.03
N ILE A 192 -2.82 -5.95 -19.92
CA ILE A 192 -4.04 -6.18 -19.13
C ILE A 192 -5.17 -5.20 -19.46
N SER A 193 -4.95 -4.28 -20.40
CA SER A 193 -5.99 -3.36 -20.87
C SER A 193 -6.86 -3.99 -21.97
N ASP A 194 -8.03 -3.40 -22.19
CA ASP A 194 -8.95 -3.79 -23.26
C ASP A 194 -8.55 -3.23 -24.64
N ASN A 195 -7.48 -2.45 -24.72
CA ASN A 195 -7.01 -1.77 -25.93
C ASN A 195 -5.61 -2.26 -26.32
N LYS A 196 -5.26 -2.14 -27.60
CA LYS A 196 -3.90 -2.40 -28.07
C LYS A 196 -2.93 -1.42 -27.44
N CYS A 197 -1.82 -1.94 -26.90
CA CYS A 197 -0.77 -1.17 -26.25
C CYS A 197 0.46 -1.09 -27.16
N GLU A 198 0.96 0.10 -27.44
CA GLU A 198 2.16 0.30 -28.27
C GLU A 198 3.22 1.03 -27.44
N ILE A 199 4.24 0.27 -27.01
CA ILE A 199 5.39 0.80 -26.27
C ILE A 199 6.39 1.33 -27.30
N SER A 200 6.69 2.63 -27.22
CA SER A 200 7.61 3.31 -28.13
C SER A 200 9.05 3.29 -27.63
N HIS A 201 9.24 3.39 -26.32
CA HIS A 201 10.55 3.33 -25.67
C HIS A 201 10.42 2.98 -24.18
N PHE A 202 11.53 2.55 -23.59
CA PHE A 202 11.68 2.34 -22.16
C PHE A 202 12.64 3.36 -21.57
N GLN A 203 12.27 3.97 -20.44
CA GLN A 203 13.13 4.86 -19.66
C GLN A 203 13.54 4.16 -18.38
N SER A 204 14.85 4.02 -18.15
CA SER A 204 15.40 3.41 -16.94
C SER A 204 15.96 4.50 -16.02
N SER A 205 15.73 4.34 -14.71
CA SER A 205 16.39 5.14 -13.66
C SER A 205 17.89 4.83 -13.51
N CYS A 206 18.36 3.68 -14.01
CA CYS A 206 19.78 3.30 -14.01
C CYS A 206 20.35 3.25 -15.44
N PRO A 207 21.49 3.92 -15.72
CA PRO A 207 22.20 3.79 -17.00
C PRO A 207 22.87 2.42 -17.20
N CYS A 208 22.91 1.60 -16.14
CA CYS A 208 23.41 0.23 -16.16
C CYS A 208 22.45 -0.76 -16.84
N LEU A 209 21.17 -0.39 -17.02
CA LEU A 209 20.13 -1.25 -17.58
C LEU A 209 19.83 -0.88 -19.04
N SER A 210 19.89 -1.87 -19.93
CA SER A 210 19.44 -1.82 -21.32
C SER A 210 18.28 -2.78 -21.54
N ILE A 211 17.32 -2.40 -22.37
CA ILE A 211 16.08 -3.16 -22.61
C ILE A 211 15.88 -3.32 -24.13
N HIS A 212 15.62 -4.54 -24.57
CA HIS A 212 15.38 -4.89 -25.98
C HIS A 212 14.15 -5.79 -26.13
N PRO A 213 13.31 -5.59 -27.16
CA PRO A 213 13.39 -4.54 -28.18
C PRO A 213 12.91 -3.17 -27.65
N GLU A 214 13.31 -2.08 -28.31
CA GLU A 214 12.91 -0.71 -27.94
C GLU A 214 11.42 -0.45 -28.21
N PHE A 215 10.87 -1.08 -29.26
CA PHE A 215 9.48 -0.95 -29.68
C PHE A 215 8.74 -2.29 -29.58
N VAL A 216 7.56 -2.29 -28.95
CA VAL A 216 6.69 -3.47 -28.84
C VAL A 216 5.23 -3.05 -28.98
N ALA A 217 4.50 -3.72 -29.86
CA ALA A 217 3.03 -3.67 -29.87
C ALA A 217 2.46 -4.94 -29.23
N ILE A 218 1.54 -4.78 -28.29
CA ILE A 218 0.96 -5.88 -27.49
C ILE A 218 -0.57 -5.78 -27.58
N ASP A 219 -1.21 -6.79 -28.17
CA ASP A 219 -2.68 -6.85 -28.25
C ASP A 219 -3.31 -7.12 -26.87
N PRO A 220 -4.59 -6.79 -26.65
CA PRO A 220 -5.29 -7.06 -25.39
C PRO A 220 -5.14 -8.50 -24.91
N GLY A 221 -4.64 -8.69 -23.68
CA GLY A 221 -4.41 -10.01 -23.10
C GLY A 221 -3.16 -10.76 -23.59
N GLN A 222 -2.42 -10.23 -24.57
CA GLN A 222 -1.20 -10.84 -25.09
C GLN A 222 -0.03 -10.62 -24.12
N THR A 223 0.86 -11.62 -24.04
CA THR A 223 2.13 -11.55 -23.31
C THR A 223 3.30 -11.54 -24.29
N VAL A 224 4.27 -10.66 -24.08
CA VAL A 224 5.51 -10.54 -24.87
C VAL A 224 6.72 -10.64 -23.94
N SER A 225 7.76 -11.36 -24.35
CA SER A 225 9.03 -11.41 -23.63
C SER A 225 9.96 -10.28 -24.10
N ILE A 226 10.54 -9.55 -23.15
CA ILE A 226 11.50 -8.47 -23.37
C ILE A 226 12.82 -8.89 -22.72
N ASP A 227 13.92 -8.73 -23.45
CA ASP A 227 15.27 -8.97 -22.99
C ASP A 227 15.77 -7.76 -22.22
N ILE A 228 16.20 -7.97 -20.99
CA ILE A 228 16.85 -6.98 -20.15
C ILE A 228 18.32 -7.35 -19.95
N ARG A 229 19.19 -6.35 -20.00
CA ARG A 229 20.62 -6.50 -19.76
C ARG A 229 21.08 -5.49 -18.73
N ILE A 230 21.66 -5.97 -17.64
CA ILE A 230 22.25 -5.12 -16.58
C ILE A 230 23.75 -5.29 -16.60
N ASP A 231 24.48 -4.18 -16.79
CA ASP A 231 25.93 -4.12 -16.80
C ASP A 231 26.45 -3.45 -15.52
N LEU A 232 26.74 -4.27 -14.51
CA LEU A 232 27.28 -3.79 -13.23
C LEU A 232 28.78 -3.51 -13.28
N ALA A 233 29.46 -3.78 -14.41
CA ALA A 233 30.89 -3.47 -14.54
C ALA A 233 31.15 -1.95 -14.51
N LYS A 234 30.12 -1.14 -14.80
CA LYS A 234 30.16 0.32 -14.72
C LYS A 234 30.06 0.86 -13.29
N GLU A 235 29.63 0.05 -12.33
CA GLU A 235 29.48 0.40 -10.91
C GLU A 235 30.18 -0.62 -10.00
N PRO A 236 31.52 -0.77 -10.13
CA PRO A 236 32.27 -1.85 -9.48
C PRO A 236 32.30 -1.77 -7.94
N ASP A 237 31.93 -0.63 -7.37
CA ASP A 237 31.93 -0.40 -5.91
C ASP A 237 30.55 -0.60 -5.27
N PHE A 238 29.48 -0.75 -6.07
CA PHE A 238 28.13 -0.89 -5.53
C PHE A 238 27.90 -2.30 -4.95
N TYR A 239 27.35 -2.37 -3.74
CA TYR A 239 26.90 -3.61 -3.09
C TYR A 239 25.60 -3.36 -2.30
N GLY A 240 24.79 -4.39 -2.15
CA GLY A 240 23.48 -4.29 -1.49
C GLY A 240 22.31 -4.39 -2.47
N ASN A 241 21.14 -3.90 -2.07
CA ASN A 241 19.93 -4.03 -2.87
C ASN A 241 19.81 -2.86 -3.85
N LEU A 242 19.60 -3.18 -5.13
CA LEU A 242 19.34 -2.22 -6.20
C LEU A 242 17.94 -2.47 -6.74
N SER A 243 17.13 -1.41 -6.81
CA SER A 243 15.80 -1.41 -7.43
C SER A 243 15.82 -0.40 -8.57
N VAL A 244 15.77 -0.90 -9.81
CA VAL A 244 15.79 -0.07 -11.01
C VAL A 244 14.36 0.10 -11.51
N GLU A 245 13.86 1.32 -11.42
CA GLU A 245 12.57 1.70 -11.99
C GLU A 245 12.68 1.84 -13.50
N VAL A 246 11.73 1.23 -14.22
CA VAL A 246 11.56 1.30 -15.67
C VAL A 246 10.17 1.85 -15.99
N VAL A 247 10.13 2.89 -16.81
CA VAL A 247 8.88 3.47 -17.33
C VAL A 247 8.74 3.08 -18.80
N ALA A 248 7.67 2.38 -19.13
CA ALA A 248 7.26 2.12 -20.50
C ALA A 248 6.40 3.28 -21.01
N ALA A 249 6.82 3.92 -22.08
CA ALA A 249 6.14 5.07 -22.66
C ALA A 249 5.55 4.75 -24.04
N GLY A 250 4.37 5.31 -24.31
CA GLY A 250 3.66 5.17 -25.58
C GLY A 250 4.18 6.11 -26.65
N ARG A 251 3.58 6.08 -27.85
CA ARG A 251 4.02 6.91 -28.98
C ARG A 251 3.87 8.42 -28.74
N ASN A 252 2.90 8.83 -27.93
CA ASN A 252 2.69 10.25 -27.62
C ASN A 252 3.41 10.69 -26.35
N GLY A 253 4.32 9.85 -25.82
CA GLY A 253 5.04 10.09 -24.57
C GLY A 253 4.19 9.86 -23.32
N GLU A 254 2.97 9.33 -23.46
CA GLU A 254 2.15 8.92 -22.33
C GLU A 254 2.82 7.75 -21.58
N ARG A 255 2.77 7.78 -20.25
CA ARG A 255 3.27 6.69 -19.42
C ARG A 255 2.25 5.55 -19.42
N LEU A 256 2.62 4.41 -19.99
CA LEU A 256 1.76 3.23 -20.12
C LEU A 256 1.88 2.30 -18.92
N SER A 257 3.08 2.17 -18.37
CA SER A 257 3.32 1.39 -17.16
C SER A 257 4.64 1.77 -16.52
N ARG A 258 4.76 1.46 -15.24
CA ARG A 258 5.98 1.55 -14.45
C ARG A 258 6.20 0.19 -13.80
N PHE A 259 7.41 -0.34 -13.90
CA PHE A 259 7.78 -1.56 -13.21
C PHE A 259 9.19 -1.44 -12.63
N ALA A 260 9.45 -2.18 -11.55
CA ALA A 260 10.74 -2.22 -10.88
C ALA A 260 11.47 -3.53 -11.17
N ILE A 261 12.78 -3.45 -11.38
CA ILE A 261 13.67 -4.60 -11.46
C ILE A 261 14.52 -4.61 -10.19
N ASP A 262 14.30 -5.62 -9.34
CA ASP A 262 14.98 -5.76 -8.07
C ASP A 262 16.10 -6.80 -8.17
N LEU A 263 17.28 -6.43 -7.68
CA LEU A 263 18.42 -7.33 -7.54
C LEU A 263 19.19 -7.06 -6.25
N SER A 264 19.84 -8.10 -5.73
CA SER A 264 20.72 -8.01 -4.55
C SER A 264 22.15 -8.30 -4.98
N ILE A 265 23.05 -7.33 -4.81
CA ILE A 265 24.43 -7.42 -5.28
C ILE A 265 25.31 -7.86 -4.11
N SER A 266 25.87 -9.06 -4.24
CA SER A 266 26.86 -9.61 -3.32
C SER A 266 28.27 -9.23 -3.73
N LYS A 267 29.12 -9.00 -2.73
CA LYS A 267 30.56 -8.80 -2.93
C LYS A 267 31.18 -10.06 -3.54
N LYS A 268 32.11 -9.86 -4.47
CA LYS A 268 32.93 -10.91 -5.06
C LYS A 268 33.88 -11.52 -4.03
#